data_AF-A0A1S6JKG0-F1
#
_entry.id   AF-A0A1S6JKG0-F1
#
_cell.length_a   1.000
_cell.length_b   1.000
_cell.length_c   1.000
_cell.angle_alpha   90.00
_cell.angle_beta   90.00
_cell.angle_gamma   90.00
#
_symmetry.space_group_name_H-M   'P 1'
#
loop_
_entity.id
_entity.type
_entity.pdbx_description
1 polymer ?
#
loop_
_entity_poly.entity_id
_entity_poly.type
_entity_poly.pdbx_seq_one_letter_code
_entity_poly.pdbx_strand_id
1 'polypeptide(L)'
;MVPDTAPPAHLSCGGEQADDGRLEVLEGAHVLELTMAAVTASDAGATAGMQMADAPSEPDAVLRVGRDRSVCRLSTPDDWLFVSRVHLEFRCGPEGTWRLAWLRGSQPDPSCEVRLTVGGHARPLAYGGTVPLPRGGSGEVVVQDRAEPRSVNVGFYHEV
;
A
#
# COMPACT_ATOMS: atom_id res chain seq x y z
N MET A 1 9.71 81.77 13.97
CA MET A 1 8.67 81.23 13.07
C MET A 1 7.60 80.63 13.97
N VAL A 2 6.36 81.13 13.86
CA VAL A 2 5.17 80.79 14.68
C VAL A 2 3.92 81.08 13.82
N PRO A 3 2.71 80.59 14.16
CA PRO A 3 2.32 79.71 15.29
C PRO A 3 2.13 78.26 14.78
N ASP A 4 1.10 77.42 15.00
CA ASP A 4 -0.19 77.54 15.70
C ASP A 4 -0.90 76.19 15.92
N THR A 5 -2.07 76.23 16.57
CA THR A 5 -3.25 75.34 16.36
C THR A 5 -3.29 73.94 17.01
N ALA A 6 -3.93 73.93 18.19
CA ALA A 6 -5.18 73.18 18.49
C ALA A 6 -5.15 71.63 18.64
N PRO A 7 -6.17 71.01 19.30
CA PRO A 7 -5.92 69.86 20.17
C PRO A 7 -6.77 68.57 19.86
N PRO A 8 -7.61 67.95 20.73
CA PRO A 8 -7.59 66.48 20.88
C PRO A 8 -8.91 65.77 20.54
N ALA A 9 -8.88 64.42 20.44
CA ALA A 9 -9.88 63.47 20.99
C ALA A 9 -9.86 62.07 20.32
N HIS A 10 -10.34 61.09 21.09
CA HIS A 10 -10.84 59.74 20.79
C HIS A 10 -11.22 59.34 19.35
N LEU A 11 -10.88 58.09 19.00
CA LEU A 11 -11.65 57.01 18.30
C LEU A 11 -10.57 55.92 17.96
N SER A 12 -10.65 54.62 18.27
CA SER A 12 -11.72 53.60 18.31
C SER A 12 -12.11 53.02 16.95
N CYS A 13 -12.24 51.68 16.92
CA CYS A 13 -12.83 50.80 15.90
C CYS A 13 -12.00 50.41 14.64
N GLY A 14 -12.05 49.10 14.32
CA GLY A 14 -12.01 48.56 12.95
C GLY A 14 -10.70 47.90 12.49
N GLY A 15 -10.74 46.60 12.17
CA GLY A 15 -9.57 45.89 11.61
C GLY A 15 -9.64 44.36 11.57
N GLU A 16 -10.76 43.76 11.15
CA GLU A 16 -10.85 42.31 10.91
C GLU A 16 -10.23 41.92 9.56
N GLN A 17 -9.60 40.73 9.54
CA GLN A 17 -9.07 39.90 8.43
C GLN A 17 -7.55 39.66 8.53
N ALA A 18 -6.99 38.53 8.13
CA ALA A 18 -7.44 37.15 7.90
C ALA A 18 -6.21 36.43 7.31
N ASP A 19 -5.78 35.34 7.94
CA ASP A 19 -4.79 34.38 7.43
C ASP A 19 -5.15 33.05 8.14
N ASP A 20 -6.25 32.38 7.78
CA ASP A 20 -6.64 31.77 6.49
C ASP A 20 -5.91 30.43 6.19
N GLY A 21 -6.60 29.56 5.46
CA GLY A 21 -5.97 28.66 4.50
C GLY A 21 -5.21 27.43 5.01
N ARG A 22 -4.88 27.29 6.31
CA ARG A 22 -4.21 26.06 6.78
C ARG A 22 -4.68 25.46 8.11
N LEU A 23 -5.99 25.25 8.20
CA LEU A 23 -6.38 23.84 8.39
C LEU A 23 -5.83 23.09 7.17
N GLU A 24 -4.76 22.30 7.36
CA GLU A 24 -4.65 21.12 6.52
C GLU A 24 -5.82 20.23 6.95
N VAL A 25 -6.88 20.27 6.13
CA VAL A 25 -7.75 19.12 6.04
C VAL A 25 -6.82 17.98 5.67
N LEU A 26 -6.59 17.08 6.61
CA LEU A 26 -6.04 15.76 6.32
C LEU A 26 -7.14 15.01 5.56
N GLU A 27 -7.32 15.40 4.29
CA GLU A 27 -8.03 14.59 3.30
C GLU A 27 -7.36 13.22 3.36
N GLY A 28 -8.14 12.20 3.74
CA GLY A 28 -7.62 10.94 4.24
C GLY A 28 -6.56 10.40 3.31
N ALA A 29 -5.32 10.27 3.78
CA ALA A 29 -4.16 9.98 2.95
C ALA A 29 -4.29 8.54 2.39
N HIS A 30 -4.96 8.41 1.24
CA HIS A 30 -5.61 7.19 0.79
C HIS A 30 -4.72 5.97 1.00
N VAL A 31 -5.17 5.00 1.79
CA VAL A 31 -4.32 3.88 2.19
C VAL A 31 -4.39 2.73 1.18
N LEU A 32 -3.25 2.06 0.94
CA LEU A 32 -3.25 0.67 0.47
C LEU A 32 -3.08 -0.25 1.69
N GLU A 33 -4.15 -0.92 2.07
CA GLU A 33 -4.14 -1.97 3.08
C GLU A 33 -3.87 -3.33 2.43
N LEU A 34 -2.95 -4.11 3.02
CA LEU A 34 -2.69 -5.49 2.66
C LEU A 34 -2.96 -6.41 3.85
N THR A 35 -3.64 -7.53 3.60
CA THR A 35 -3.77 -8.66 4.52
C THR A 35 -3.13 -9.89 3.90
N MET A 36 -2.52 -10.77 4.69
CA MET A 36 -1.90 -12.00 4.18
C MET A 36 -2.18 -13.20 5.08
N ALA A 37 -2.52 -14.33 4.46
CA ALA A 37 -2.49 -15.65 5.08
C ALA A 37 -1.48 -16.56 4.34
N ALA A 38 -0.80 -17.42 5.10
CA ALA A 38 -0.05 -18.55 4.58
C ALA A 38 -0.86 -19.81 4.90
N VAL A 39 -1.21 -20.60 3.88
CA VAL A 39 -2.19 -21.70 3.97
C VAL A 39 -1.55 -23.00 3.51
N THR A 40 -1.68 -24.07 4.30
CA THR A 40 -1.39 -25.45 3.86
C THR A 40 -2.68 -26.26 3.69
N ALA A 41 -2.61 -27.43 3.07
CA ALA A 41 -3.74 -28.37 3.01
C ALA A 41 -4.31 -28.78 4.39
N SER A 42 -3.53 -28.66 5.47
CA SER A 42 -3.99 -28.91 6.84
C SER A 42 -4.77 -27.73 7.44
N ASP A 43 -4.61 -26.51 6.89
CA ASP A 43 -5.25 -25.28 7.34
C ASP A 43 -6.59 -25.01 6.63
N ALA A 44 -7.22 -26.05 6.07
CA ALA A 44 -8.47 -25.98 5.33
C ALA A 44 -9.67 -25.57 6.23
N GLY A 45 -9.76 -24.28 6.53
CA GLY A 45 -10.71 -23.67 7.46
C GLY A 45 -10.07 -22.89 8.62
N ALA A 46 -8.74 -22.79 8.69
CA ALA A 46 -8.02 -22.12 9.79
C ALA A 46 -7.38 -20.79 9.34
N THR A 47 -7.82 -19.68 9.93
CA THR A 47 -7.23 -18.33 9.75
C THR A 47 -6.03 -18.08 10.70
N ALA A 48 -5.20 -19.10 10.89
CA ALA A 48 -4.00 -18.99 11.71
C ALA A 48 -2.92 -18.14 11.01
N GLY A 49 -2.24 -17.27 11.77
CA GLY A 49 -1.08 -16.52 11.26
C GLY A 49 -1.38 -15.40 10.26
N MET A 50 -2.61 -14.88 10.20
CA MET A 50 -2.94 -13.70 9.40
C MET A 50 -2.06 -12.50 9.80
N GLN A 51 -1.47 -11.84 8.82
CA GLN A 51 -0.67 -10.62 8.95
C GLN A 51 -1.34 -9.46 8.21
N MET A 52 -1.05 -8.23 8.63
CA MET A 52 -1.58 -7.01 8.03
C MET A 52 -0.47 -5.96 7.91
N ALA A 53 -0.48 -5.19 6.83
CA ALA A 53 0.45 -4.08 6.59
C ALA A 53 -0.18 -3.05 5.66
N ASP A 54 -0.04 -1.79 6.02
CA ASP A 54 -0.61 -0.63 5.34
C ASP A 54 0.48 0.39 4.95
N ALA A 55 0.16 1.25 3.98
CA ALA A 55 0.95 2.42 3.63
C ALA A 55 0.08 3.51 2.96
N PRO A 56 0.34 4.80 3.21
CA PRO A 56 -0.32 5.88 2.48
C PRO A 56 0.09 5.85 1.00
N SER A 57 -0.79 6.28 0.10
CA SER A 57 -0.54 6.33 -1.35
C SER A 57 0.35 7.49 -1.80
N GLU A 58 1.36 7.82 -1.00
CA GLU A 58 2.38 8.81 -1.32
C GLU A 58 3.34 8.28 -2.43
N PRO A 59 3.92 9.17 -3.26
CA PRO A 59 4.93 8.77 -4.24
C PRO A 59 6.07 7.95 -3.63
N ASP A 60 6.44 6.86 -4.30
CA ASP A 60 7.49 5.92 -3.86
C ASP A 60 7.25 5.18 -2.52
N ALA A 61 6.04 5.26 -1.94
CA ALA A 61 5.62 4.33 -0.90
C ALA A 61 5.68 2.87 -1.39
N VAL A 62 6.15 1.95 -0.54
CA VAL A 62 6.41 0.54 -0.88
C VAL A 62 5.97 -0.40 0.23
N LEU A 63 5.21 -1.43 -0.14
CA LEU A 63 4.93 -2.61 0.67
C LEU A 63 5.49 -3.87 -0.01
N ARG A 64 6.01 -4.80 0.79
CA ARG A 64 6.72 -6.00 0.29
C ARG A 64 6.28 -7.27 1.00
N VAL A 65 6.11 -8.32 0.20
CA VAL A 65 5.76 -9.68 0.64
C VAL A 65 6.88 -10.65 0.23
N GLY A 66 7.29 -11.54 1.13
CA GLY A 66 8.38 -12.48 0.88
C GLY A 66 8.84 -13.20 2.15
N ARG A 67 10.03 -13.79 2.12
CA ARG A 67 10.65 -14.46 3.28
C ARG A 67 11.64 -13.59 4.06
N ASP A 68 12.13 -12.49 3.48
CA ASP A 68 13.17 -11.69 4.13
C ASP A 68 12.55 -10.65 5.06
N ARG A 69 12.37 -11.07 6.32
CA ARG A 69 11.74 -10.28 7.41
C ARG A 69 12.42 -8.93 7.70
N SER A 70 13.62 -8.69 7.15
CA SER A 70 14.32 -7.40 7.26
C SER A 70 13.80 -6.33 6.28
N VAL A 71 13.10 -6.74 5.22
CA VAL A 71 12.63 -5.87 4.12
C VAL A 71 11.16 -6.10 3.72
N CYS A 72 10.56 -7.23 4.09
CA CYS A 72 9.16 -7.56 3.84
C CYS A 72 8.30 -7.30 5.08
N ARG A 73 7.31 -6.41 4.97
CA ARG A 73 6.33 -6.15 6.05
C ARG A 73 5.35 -7.29 6.25
N LEU A 74 5.10 -8.08 5.21
CA LEU A 74 4.34 -9.33 5.26
C LEU A 74 5.31 -10.50 5.01
N SER A 75 5.56 -11.30 6.04
CA SER A 75 6.61 -12.31 6.07
C SER A 75 6.04 -13.73 6.05
N THR A 76 6.34 -14.46 4.97
CA THR A 76 6.02 -15.88 4.80
C THR A 76 7.02 -16.77 5.57
N PRO A 77 6.70 -18.05 5.86
CA PRO A 77 7.64 -18.95 6.55
C PRO A 77 8.99 -19.08 5.82
N ASP A 78 10.11 -19.05 6.55
CA ASP A 78 11.45 -18.88 5.96
C ASP A 78 11.91 -20.10 5.13
N ASP A 79 11.28 -21.25 5.35
CA ASP A 79 11.45 -22.54 4.68
C ASP A 79 10.62 -22.69 3.40
N TRP A 80 9.64 -21.80 3.13
CA TRP A 80 8.79 -21.86 1.94
C TRP A 80 9.54 -21.38 0.69
N LEU A 81 10.43 -22.23 0.17
CA LEU A 81 11.37 -21.88 -0.90
C LEU A 81 10.72 -21.51 -2.24
N PHE A 82 9.45 -21.83 -2.46
CA PHE A 82 8.67 -21.34 -3.61
C PHE A 82 8.45 -19.83 -3.58
N VAL A 83 8.50 -19.21 -2.39
CA VAL A 83 8.49 -17.76 -2.18
C VAL A 83 9.93 -17.22 -2.20
N SER A 84 10.12 -16.06 -2.81
CA SER A 84 11.42 -15.37 -2.85
C SER A 84 11.67 -14.53 -1.58
N ARG A 85 12.92 -14.10 -1.36
CA ARG A 85 13.27 -13.21 -0.23
C ARG A 85 12.42 -11.93 -0.22
N VAL A 86 12.39 -11.22 -1.33
CA VAL A 86 11.28 -10.32 -1.71
C VAL A 86 10.64 -10.95 -2.93
N HIS A 87 9.32 -11.15 -2.91
CA HIS A 87 8.59 -11.88 -3.95
C HIS A 87 7.54 -11.01 -4.63
N LEU A 88 6.73 -10.30 -3.85
CA LEU A 88 5.84 -9.26 -4.35
C LEU A 88 6.30 -7.90 -3.85
N GLU A 89 6.37 -6.92 -4.74
CA GLU A 89 6.49 -5.51 -4.39
C GLU A 89 5.23 -4.78 -4.85
N PHE A 90 4.56 -4.13 -3.91
CA PHE A 90 3.56 -3.11 -4.16
C PHE A 90 4.28 -1.76 -4.08
N ARG A 91 4.22 -0.94 -5.12
CA ARG A 91 4.83 0.40 -5.14
C ARG A 91 3.87 1.46 -5.66
N CYS A 92 3.76 2.56 -4.95
CA CYS A 92 2.99 3.71 -5.37
C CYS A 92 3.75 4.53 -6.43
N GLY A 93 3.08 4.88 -7.53
CA GLY A 93 3.58 5.83 -8.51
C GLY A 93 3.33 7.29 -8.12
N PRO A 94 3.92 8.27 -8.83
CA PRO A 94 3.80 9.70 -8.49
C PRO A 94 2.36 10.23 -8.48
N GLU A 95 1.45 9.59 -9.23
CA GLU A 95 0.03 9.94 -9.27
C GLU A 95 -0.76 9.52 -8.02
N GLY A 96 -0.21 8.65 -7.15
CA GLY A 96 -0.98 7.90 -6.14
C GLY A 96 -1.53 6.56 -6.64
N THR A 97 -1.05 6.02 -7.77
CA THR A 97 -1.48 4.72 -8.30
C THR A 97 -0.50 3.62 -7.93
N TRP A 98 -0.95 2.65 -7.13
CA TRP A 98 -0.20 1.45 -6.80
C TRP A 98 -0.04 0.49 -7.98
N ARG A 99 1.15 -0.11 -8.08
CA ARG A 99 1.48 -1.20 -8.99
C ARG A 99 1.97 -2.40 -8.21
N LEU A 100 1.50 -3.58 -8.57
CA LEU A 100 1.97 -4.86 -8.09
C LEU A 100 3.02 -5.40 -9.08
N ALA A 101 4.20 -5.75 -8.58
CA ALA A 101 5.25 -6.45 -9.31
C ALA A 101 5.51 -7.83 -8.69
N TRP A 102 5.56 -8.87 -9.53
CA TRP A 102 6.12 -10.17 -9.14
C TRP A 102 7.61 -10.16 -9.47
N LEU A 103 8.46 -10.00 -8.45
CA LEU A 103 9.90 -9.88 -8.63
C LEU A 103 10.51 -11.22 -9.03
N ARG A 104 11.58 -11.17 -9.84
CA ARG A 104 12.37 -12.36 -10.17
C ARG A 104 13.23 -12.76 -8.97
N GLY A 105 13.12 -14.02 -8.58
CA GLY A 105 14.05 -14.66 -7.65
C GLY A 105 15.36 -15.04 -8.35
N SER A 106 16.18 -15.85 -7.68
CA SER A 106 17.49 -16.30 -8.20
C SER A 106 17.43 -17.34 -9.31
N GLN A 107 16.25 -17.92 -9.58
CA GLN A 107 16.05 -18.95 -10.61
C GLN A 107 15.40 -18.37 -11.87
N PRO A 108 15.76 -18.86 -13.08
CA PRO A 108 15.19 -18.37 -14.35
C PRO A 108 13.70 -18.70 -14.48
N ASP A 109 13.29 -19.84 -13.92
CA ASP A 109 11.92 -20.34 -13.87
C ASP A 109 11.38 -20.30 -12.43
N PRO A 110 10.09 -19.96 -12.22
CA PRO A 110 9.50 -19.90 -10.88
C PRO A 110 8.99 -21.27 -10.41
N SER A 111 9.26 -21.60 -9.14
CA SER A 111 8.69 -22.75 -8.43
C SER A 111 7.22 -22.56 -8.00
N CYS A 112 6.60 -21.45 -8.40
CA CYS A 112 5.23 -21.07 -8.04
C CYS A 112 4.50 -20.42 -9.23
N GLU A 113 3.22 -20.16 -9.05
CA GLU A 113 2.41 -19.32 -9.94
C GLU A 113 1.76 -18.18 -9.17
N VAL A 114 1.69 -16.99 -9.75
CA VAL A 114 1.03 -15.83 -9.15
C VAL A 114 -0.22 -15.46 -9.96
N ARG A 115 -1.35 -15.33 -9.27
CA ARG A 115 -2.65 -14.95 -9.85
C ARG A 115 -3.20 -13.73 -9.13
N LEU A 116 -3.64 -12.74 -9.89
CA LEU A 116 -4.28 -11.52 -9.38
C LEU A 116 -5.77 -11.57 -9.73
N THR A 117 -6.64 -11.48 -8.73
CA THR A 117 -8.10 -11.41 -8.85
C THR A 117 -8.56 -10.00 -8.51
N VAL A 118 -9.29 -9.35 -9.42
CA VAL A 118 -9.87 -8.00 -9.22
C VAL A 118 -11.28 -7.98 -9.80
N GLY A 119 -12.27 -7.50 -9.05
CA GLY A 119 -13.67 -7.45 -9.51
C GLY A 119 -14.23 -8.81 -9.95
N GLY A 120 -13.80 -9.90 -9.30
CA GLY A 120 -14.12 -11.29 -9.69
C GLY A 120 -13.33 -11.85 -10.88
N HIS A 121 -12.58 -11.02 -11.61
CA HIS A 121 -11.77 -11.47 -12.75
C HIS A 121 -10.34 -11.85 -12.31
N ALA A 122 -10.04 -13.15 -12.39
CA ALA A 122 -8.71 -13.69 -12.09
C ALA A 122 -7.83 -13.75 -13.35
N ARG A 123 -6.59 -13.25 -13.25
CA ARG A 123 -5.57 -13.27 -14.32
C ARG A 123 -4.22 -13.76 -13.78
N PRO A 124 -3.45 -14.55 -14.55
CA PRO A 124 -2.06 -14.84 -14.19
C PRO A 124 -1.22 -13.56 -14.26
N LEU A 125 -0.27 -13.42 -13.34
CA LEU A 125 0.80 -12.41 -13.41
C LEU A 125 2.04 -13.09 -14.00
N ALA A 126 2.72 -12.44 -14.93
CA ALA A 126 3.95 -12.97 -15.51
C ALA A 126 5.13 -12.86 -14.52
N TYR A 127 6.08 -13.79 -14.57
CA TYR A 127 7.27 -13.77 -13.71
C TYR A 127 8.20 -12.61 -14.12
N GLY A 128 8.53 -11.72 -13.17
CA GLY A 128 9.13 -10.41 -13.48
C GLY A 128 8.17 -9.39 -14.09
N GLY A 129 6.87 -9.67 -14.09
CA GLY A 129 5.82 -8.80 -14.61
C GLY A 129 5.32 -7.79 -13.57
N THR A 130 4.77 -6.68 -14.05
CA THR A 130 4.19 -5.61 -13.22
C THR A 130 2.83 -5.21 -13.78
N VAL A 131 1.88 -4.89 -12.89
CA VAL A 131 0.50 -4.57 -13.25
C VAL A 131 -0.07 -3.47 -12.33
N PRO A 132 -0.81 -2.47 -12.83
CA PRO A 132 -1.50 -1.50 -11.98
C PRO A 132 -2.66 -2.17 -11.21
N LEU A 133 -2.87 -1.69 -9.99
CA LEU A 133 -4.05 -1.98 -9.18
C LEU A 133 -5.10 -0.87 -9.39
N PRO A 134 -6.41 -1.13 -9.20
CA PRO A 134 -7.43 -0.09 -9.17
C PRO A 134 -7.24 0.85 -7.97
N ARG A 135 -7.91 2.01 -7.98
CA ARG A 135 -8.23 2.79 -6.77
C ARG A 135 -9.67 2.52 -6.35
N GLY A 136 -9.99 2.72 -5.08
CA GLY A 136 -11.36 2.52 -4.56
C GLY A 136 -11.86 1.10 -4.73
N GLY A 137 -10.98 0.12 -4.52
CA GLY A 137 -11.24 -1.27 -4.91
C GLY A 137 -10.36 -2.28 -4.19
N SER A 138 -10.87 -3.49 -4.09
CA SER A 138 -10.21 -4.63 -3.47
C SER A 138 -9.90 -5.74 -4.47
N GLY A 139 -9.04 -6.66 -4.03
CA GLY A 139 -8.71 -7.87 -4.76
C GLY A 139 -7.84 -8.81 -3.95
N GLU A 140 -7.35 -9.85 -4.61
CA GLU A 140 -6.49 -10.87 -4.00
C GLU A 140 -5.32 -11.21 -4.94
N VAL A 141 -4.13 -11.40 -4.37
CA VAL A 141 -2.99 -12.02 -5.03
C VAL A 141 -2.74 -13.38 -4.40
N VAL A 142 -2.86 -14.46 -5.16
CA VAL A 142 -2.55 -15.81 -4.71
C VAL A 142 -1.21 -16.23 -5.31
N VAL A 143 -0.25 -16.57 -4.45
CA VAL A 143 1.00 -17.25 -4.80
C VAL A 143 0.83 -18.73 -4.49
N GLN A 144 0.71 -19.57 -5.52
CA GLN A 144 0.49 -21.00 -5.41
C GLN A 144 1.82 -21.76 -5.61
N ASP A 145 2.20 -22.61 -4.66
CA ASP A 145 3.31 -23.56 -4.86
C ASP A 145 2.95 -24.58 -5.95
N ARG A 146 3.91 -24.93 -6.82
CA ARG A 146 3.75 -25.94 -7.88
C ARG A 146 4.04 -27.37 -7.42
N ALA A 147 4.75 -27.54 -6.30
CA ALA A 147 5.17 -28.84 -5.78
C ALA A 147 4.29 -29.36 -4.63
N GLU A 148 3.73 -28.46 -3.82
CA GLU A 148 2.95 -28.81 -2.61
C GLU A 148 1.60 -28.06 -2.56
N PRO A 149 0.56 -28.62 -1.92
CA PRO A 149 -0.73 -27.95 -1.74
C PRO A 149 -0.65 -26.89 -0.62
N ARG A 150 0.09 -25.81 -0.88
CA ARG A 150 0.21 -24.63 -0.02
C ARG A 150 0.21 -23.34 -0.85
N SER A 151 -0.28 -22.25 -0.26
CA SER A 151 -0.38 -20.95 -0.92
C SER A 151 -0.12 -19.79 0.04
N VAL A 152 0.26 -18.65 -0.53
CA VAL A 152 0.24 -17.35 0.16
C VAL A 152 -0.84 -16.51 -0.50
N ASN A 153 -1.88 -16.18 0.25
CA ASN A 153 -3.00 -15.36 -0.20
C ASN A 153 -2.81 -13.95 0.38
N VAL A 154 -2.73 -12.95 -0.48
CA VAL A 154 -2.58 -11.53 -0.12
C VAL A 154 -3.81 -10.77 -0.57
N GLY A 155 -4.74 -10.50 0.35
CA GLY A 155 -5.85 -9.60 0.10
C GLY A 155 -5.36 -8.15 0.09
N PHE A 156 -5.95 -7.30 -0.75
CA PHE A 156 -5.68 -5.86 -0.73
C PHE A 156 -6.97 -5.04 -0.80
N TYR A 157 -6.94 -3.85 -0.19
CA TYR A 157 -7.93 -2.79 -0.35
C TYR A 157 -7.20 -1.46 -0.58
N HIS A 158 -7.65 -0.69 -1.56
CA HIS A 158 -7.13 0.65 -1.85
C HIS A 158 -8.28 1.65 -1.69
N GLU A 159 -8.08 2.60 -0.78
CA GLU A 159 -9.02 3.68 -0.45
C GLU A 159 -9.20 4.69 -1.63
N VAL A 160 -10.06 5.69 -1.43
CA VAL A 160 -10.46 6.76 -2.38
C VAL A 160 -10.75 8.07 -1.67
#